data_AF-N1U1K9-F1
#
_entry.id   AF-N1U1K9-F1
#
_cell.length_a   1.000
_cell.length_b   1.000
_cell.length_c   1.000
_cell.angle_alpha   90.00
_cell.angle_beta   90.00
_cell.angle_gamma   90.00
#
_symmetry.space_group_name_H-M   'P 1'
#
loop_
_entity.id
_entity.type
_entity.pdbx_description
1 polymer ?
#
loop_
_entity_poly.entity_id
_entity_poly.type
_entity_poly.pdbx_seq_one_letter_code
_entity_poly.pdbx_strand_id
1 'polypeptide(L)' 'MKDFFQIEKILIADPYPQTPHLESVALLSPKNPPISG' A
#
# COMPACT_ATOMS: atom_id res chain seq x y z
N MET A 1 7.39 -10.71 -7.89
CA MET A 1 6.84 -9.38 -7.50
C MET A 1 6.85 -9.18 -5.97
N LYS A 2 6.47 -10.19 -5.15
CA LYS A 2 6.40 -10.10 -3.67
C LYS A 2 7.73 -9.79 -2.95
N ASP A 3 8.87 -10.04 -3.58
CA ASP A 3 10.18 -9.89 -2.95
C ASP A 3 10.87 -8.55 -3.20
N PHE A 4 10.31 -7.68 -4.05
CA PHE A 4 10.93 -6.41 -4.43
C PHE A 4 10.41 -5.22 -3.63
N PHE A 5 9.17 -5.30 -3.14
CA PHE A 5 8.49 -4.17 -2.50
C PHE A 5 7.99 -4.56 -1.11
N GLN A 6 7.98 -3.59 -0.20
CA GLN A 6 7.38 -3.68 1.12
C GLN A 6 6.23 -2.67 1.22
N ILE A 7 5.24 -2.98 2.04
CA ILE A 7 4.18 -2.03 2.34
C ILE A 7 4.77 -0.98 3.29
N GLU A 8 4.76 0.28 2.86
CA GLU A 8 5.16 1.40 3.70
C GLU A 8 3.97 1.89 4.52
N LYS A 9 2.81 2.06 3.87
CA LYS A 9 1.57 2.54 4.50
C LYS A 9 0.36 1.93 3.82
N ILE A 10 -0.72 1.80 4.58
CA ILE A 10 -2.05 1.45 4.07
C ILE A 10 -3.02 2.51 4.54
N LEU A 11 -3.80 3.06 3.61
CA LEU A 11 -5.00 3.82 3.92
C LEU A 11 -6.20 2.93 3.66
N ILE A 12 -7.05 2.80 4.68
CA ILE A 12 -8.34 2.13 4.58
C ILE A 12 -9.40 3.22 4.60
N ALA A 13 -10.31 3.20 3.64
CA ALA A 13 -11.42 4.12 3.55
C ALA A 13 -12.72 3.34 3.37
N ASP A 14 -13.77 3.86 4.00
CA ASP A 14 -15.15 3.47 3.73
C ASP A 14 -15.81 4.58 2.88
N PRO A 15 -15.63 4.56 1.55
CA PRO A 15 -16.24 5.55 0.67
C PRO A 15 -17.75 5.34 0.49
N TYR A 16 -18.29 4.18 0.91
CA TYR A 16 -19.68 3.79 0.69
C TYR A 16 -20.32 3.23 1.98
N PRO A 17 -20.62 4.09 2.98
CA PRO A 17 -20.98 3.68 4.35
C PRO A 17 -22.28 2.88 4.48
N GLN A 18 -23.05 2.78 3.41
CA GLN A 18 -24.33 2.06 3.34
C GLN A 18 -24.17 0.67 2.70
N THR A 19 -22.94 0.26 2.39
CA THR A 19 -22.61 -1.02 1.78
C THR A 19 -21.55 -1.74 2.61
N PRO A 20 -21.44 -3.07 2.52
CA PRO A 20 -20.37 -3.80 3.21
C PRO A 20 -19.00 -3.66 2.51
N HIS A 21 -18.88 -2.80 1.49
CA HIS A 21 -17.64 -2.63 0.74
C HIS A 21 -16.65 -1.77 1.53
N LEU A 22 -15.37 -2.12 1.41
CA LEU A 22 -14.27 -1.38 2.00
C LEU A 22 -13.19 -1.24 0.95
N GLU A 23 -12.67 -0.02 0.80
CA GLU A 23 -11.63 0.27 -0.17
C GLU A 23 -10.32 0.56 0.55
N SER A 24 -9.20 0.20 -0.09
CA SER A 24 -7.88 0.47 0.48
C SER A 24 -6.85 0.79 -0.57
N VAL A 25 -5.86 1.60 -0.18
CA VAL A 25 -4.71 1.94 -1.00
C VAL A 25 -3.45 1.63 -0.19
N ALA A 26 -2.54 0.87 -0.80
CA ALA A 26 -1.24 0.57 -0.22
C ALA A 26 -0.15 1.37 -0.93
N LEU A 27 0.66 2.10 -0.16
CA LEU A 27 1.91 2.66 -0.63
C LEU A 27 2.99 1.60 -0.50
N LEU A 28 3.64 1.27 -1.62
CA LEU A 28 4.71 0.29 -1.68
C LEU A 28 6.05 0.99 -1.90
N SER A 29 7.06 0.61 -1.12
CA SER A 29 8.45 1.05 -1.32
C SER A 29 9.34 -0.14 -1.69
N PRO A 30 10.40 0.05 -2.51
CA PRO A 30 11.37 -1.00 -2.77
C PRO A 30 12.06 -1.46 -1.48
N LYS A 31 12.25 -2.77 -1.28
CA LYS A 31 13.00 -3.31 -0.13
C LYS A 31 14.49 -2.95 -0.18
N ASN A 32 15.07 -2.91 -1.38
CA ASN A 32 16.45 -2.50 -1.63
C ASN A 32 16.42 -1.28 -2.56
N PRO A 33 16.20 -0.05 -2.03
CA PRO A 33 16.37 1.14 -2.83
C PRO A 33 17.83 1.20 -3.33
N PRO A 34 18.07 1.61 -4.59
CA PRO A 34 19.44 1.78 -5.06
C PRO A 34 20.17 2.74 -4.10
N ILE A 35 21.33 2.32 -3.62
CA ILE A 35 22.19 3.14 -2.77
C ILE A 35 22.54 4.36 -3.61
N SER A 36 21.94 5.51 -3.30
CA SER A 36 22.37 6.78 -3.85
C SER A 36 23.71 7.11 -3.20
N GLY A 37 24.80 6.69 -3.85
CA GLY A 37 26.14 7.20 -3.63
C GLY A 37 26.31 8.57 -4.29
#